data_AF-A0A7C1XBU1-F1
#
_entry.id   AF-A0A7C1XBU1-F1
#
_cell.length_a   1.000
_cell.length_b   1.000
_cell.length_c   1.000
_cell.angle_alpha   90.00
_cell.angle_beta   90.00
_cell.angle_gamma   90.00
#
_symmetry.space_group_name_H-M   'P 1'
#
loop_
_entity.id
_entity.type
_entity.pdbx_description
1 polymer ?
#
loop_
_entity_poly.entity_id
_entity_poly.type
_entity_poly.pdbx_seq_one_letter_code
_entity_poly.pdbx_strand_id
1 'polypeptide(L)'
;AHAMQGDGEVAGHTTDVAAEAVVRVEVVKGLKLEGPLLLPPEEDLPPLAKPWRKDEWEELKRYARELGVELEESAPVQVIGSGPTINEAAERGFARASKLFGMSVEEVRNRVTITGAVEVGRLPGIVQVSIQVPLRILEKLGLADIVVKHYGLPY
;
A
#
# COMPACT_ATOMS: atom_id res chain seq x y z
N ALA A 1 -6.27 22.50 -3.30
CA ALA A 1 -5.53 21.48 -4.05
C ALA A 1 -4.08 21.94 -4.16
N HIS A 2 -3.14 21.05 -4.42
CA HIS A 2 -1.73 21.42 -4.55
C HIS A 2 -1.29 21.13 -5.99
N ALA A 3 -0.63 22.07 -6.65
CA ALA A 3 -0.03 21.81 -7.96
C ALA A 3 1.20 20.91 -7.84
N MET A 4 1.91 21.04 -6.72
CA MET A 4 3.01 20.17 -6.31
C MET A 4 3.22 20.29 -4.80
N GLN A 5 3.64 19.18 -4.19
CA GLN A 5 4.04 19.09 -2.80
C GLN A 5 5.16 18.06 -2.69
N GLY A 6 6.24 18.41 -1.99
CA GLY A 6 7.24 17.42 -1.58
C GLY A 6 6.83 16.72 -0.29
N ASP A 7 7.26 15.48 -0.14
CA ASP A 7 7.07 14.68 1.07
C ASP A 7 7.52 15.43 2.32
N GLY A 8 6.69 15.37 3.35
CA GLY A 8 6.92 16.04 4.62
C GLY A 8 6.34 17.45 4.72
N GLU A 9 6.07 18.16 3.62
CA GLU A 9 5.57 19.55 3.62
C GLU A 9 6.40 20.45 4.57
N VAL A 10 7.74 20.33 4.49
CA VAL A 10 8.66 20.81 5.53
C VAL A 10 8.59 22.33 5.78
N ALA A 11 8.24 23.10 4.75
CA ALA A 11 8.08 24.55 4.84
C ALA A 11 6.73 24.99 5.44
N GLY A 12 5.82 24.04 5.73
CA GLY A 12 4.47 24.32 6.25
C GLY A 12 3.48 24.87 5.21
N HIS A 13 3.85 24.84 3.92
CA HIS A 13 3.01 25.22 2.80
C HIS A 13 3.34 24.40 1.55
N THR A 14 2.50 24.52 0.52
CA THR A 14 2.71 23.89 -0.79
C THR A 14 2.65 24.93 -1.91
N THR A 15 2.52 24.49 -3.17
CA THR A 15 2.02 25.36 -4.23
C THR A 15 0.50 25.26 -4.27
N ASP A 16 -0.16 26.07 -3.45
CA ASP A 16 -1.61 26.03 -3.27
C ASP A 16 -2.34 26.61 -4.49
N VAL A 17 -3.31 25.84 -5.01
CA VAL A 17 -4.09 26.20 -6.20
C VAL A 17 -5.58 25.86 -6.03
N ALA A 18 -6.42 26.55 -6.79
CA ALA A 18 -7.80 26.13 -7.04
C ALA A 18 -7.83 24.98 -8.05
N ALA A 19 -8.73 24.03 -7.87
CA ALA A 19 -8.90 22.90 -8.78
C ALA A 19 -10.37 22.45 -8.80
N GLU A 20 -10.79 21.87 -9.93
CA GLU A 20 -12.03 21.12 -10.07
C GLU A 20 -11.68 19.62 -10.11
N ALA A 21 -12.41 18.79 -9.36
CA ALA A 21 -12.18 17.35 -9.29
C ALA A 21 -13.44 16.57 -9.65
N VAL A 22 -13.30 15.62 -10.58
CA VAL A 22 -14.36 14.67 -10.94
C VAL A 22 -14.03 13.33 -10.30
N VAL A 23 -14.91 12.82 -9.45
CA VAL A 23 -14.71 11.57 -8.71
C VAL A 23 -15.81 10.56 -9.02
N ARG A 24 -15.43 9.28 -9.07
CA ARG A 24 -16.37 8.15 -9.08
C ARG A 24 -16.37 7.51 -7.69
N VAL A 25 -17.55 7.20 -7.18
CA VAL A 25 -17.72 6.59 -5.86
C VAL A 25 -18.33 5.21 -6.01
N GLU A 26 -17.71 4.22 -5.39
CA GLU A 26 -18.20 2.84 -5.31
C GLU A 26 -18.28 2.41 -3.85
N VAL A 27 -19.29 1.60 -3.52
CA VAL A 27 -19.49 1.14 -2.14
C VAL A 27 -19.02 -0.30 -1.99
N VAL A 28 -17.95 -0.50 -1.22
CA VAL A 28 -17.50 -1.84 -0.81
C VAL A 28 -18.23 -2.23 0.47
N LYS A 29 -19.08 -3.26 0.39
CA LYS A 29 -19.90 -3.71 1.52
C LYS A 29 -19.07 -4.56 2.48
N GLY A 30 -19.34 -4.44 3.78
CA GLY A 30 -18.70 -5.29 4.82
C GLY A 30 -17.24 -4.95 5.12
N LEU A 31 -16.62 -4.00 4.40
CA LEU A 31 -15.26 -3.56 4.66
C LEU A 31 -15.21 -2.56 5.82
N LYS A 32 -14.53 -2.93 6.90
CA LYS A 32 -14.28 -2.04 8.04
C LYS A 32 -12.85 -1.52 8.00
N LEU A 33 -12.70 -0.24 7.72
CA LEU A 33 -11.40 0.46 7.76
C LEU A 33 -11.32 1.36 8.99
N GLU A 34 -10.20 1.31 9.69
CA GLU A 34 -9.91 2.24 10.81
C GLU A 34 -9.18 3.52 10.33
N GLY A 35 -8.87 3.59 9.04
CA GLY A 35 -8.24 4.73 8.40
C GLY A 35 -8.07 4.52 6.90
N PRO A 36 -7.55 5.52 6.17
CA PRO A 36 -7.46 5.49 4.70
C PRO A 36 -6.52 4.40 4.20
N LEU A 37 -7.03 3.52 3.35
CA LEU A 37 -6.23 2.59 2.53
C LEU A 37 -6.13 3.19 1.12
N LEU A 38 -4.91 3.38 0.63
CA LEU A 38 -4.65 3.98 -0.67
C LEU A 38 -4.15 2.94 -1.67
N LEU A 39 -4.52 3.16 -2.93
CA LEU A 39 -3.98 2.47 -4.11
C LEU A 39 -3.41 3.57 -5.02
N PRO A 40 -2.19 4.05 -4.77
CA PRO A 40 -1.58 5.08 -5.62
C PRO A 40 -1.32 4.55 -7.04
N PRO A 41 -1.05 5.43 -8.01
CA PRO A 41 -0.45 5.03 -9.27
C PRO A 41 0.85 4.22 -9.06
N GLU A 42 1.21 3.37 -10.03
CA GLU A 42 2.41 2.53 -9.92
C GLU A 42 3.70 3.36 -9.79
N GLU A 43 3.76 4.52 -10.46
CA GLU A 43 4.90 5.43 -10.42
C GLU A 43 5.18 6.00 -9.01
N ASP A 44 4.15 6.09 -8.18
CA ASP A 44 4.20 6.63 -6.82
C ASP A 44 4.44 5.54 -5.77
N LEU A 45 4.52 4.26 -6.17
CA LEU A 45 4.87 3.18 -5.27
C LEU A 45 6.38 3.11 -5.03
N PRO A 46 6.82 2.78 -3.79
CA PRO A 46 8.21 2.47 -3.52
C PRO A 46 8.74 1.37 -4.44
N PRO A 47 10.02 1.41 -4.84
CA PRO A 47 10.59 0.43 -5.77
C PRO A 47 10.34 -1.04 -5.39
N LEU A 48 10.42 -1.39 -4.11
CA LEU A 48 10.22 -2.76 -3.61
C LEU A 48 8.76 -3.18 -3.52
N ALA A 49 7.83 -2.21 -3.51
CA ALA A 49 6.41 -2.44 -3.43
C ALA A 49 5.73 -2.42 -4.81
N LYS A 50 6.48 -2.26 -5.89
CA LYS A 50 5.88 -2.23 -7.23
C LYS A 50 5.19 -3.55 -7.58
N PRO A 51 4.10 -3.51 -8.35
CA PRO A 51 3.39 -4.69 -8.80
C PRO A 51 4.28 -5.58 -9.68
N TRP A 52 4.05 -6.89 -9.62
CA TRP A 52 4.76 -7.84 -10.47
C TRP A 52 4.33 -7.69 -11.93
N ARG A 53 5.30 -7.56 -12.84
CA ARG A 53 5.01 -7.61 -14.27
C ARG A 53 4.79 -9.06 -14.73
N LYS A 54 4.08 -9.22 -15.84
CA LYS A 54 3.75 -10.54 -16.39
C LYS A 54 4.99 -11.38 -16.73
N ASP A 55 6.00 -10.77 -17.32
CA ASP A 55 7.27 -11.42 -17.67
C ASP A 55 8.04 -11.88 -16.41
N GLU A 56 8.13 -11.02 -15.40
CA GLU A 56 8.73 -11.35 -14.11
C GLU A 56 8.01 -12.49 -13.40
N TRP A 57 6.68 -12.45 -13.39
CA TRP A 57 5.87 -13.46 -12.72
C TRP A 57 5.99 -14.84 -13.36
N GLU A 58 6.07 -14.92 -14.69
CA GLU A 58 6.27 -16.19 -15.40
C GLU A 58 7.67 -16.78 -15.16
N GLU A 59 8.69 -15.94 -15.02
CA GLU A 59 10.02 -16.37 -14.60
C GLU A 59 10.03 -16.91 -13.16
N LEU A 60 9.38 -16.19 -12.24
CA LEU A 60 9.17 -16.63 -10.86
C LEU A 60 8.48 -17.98 -10.80
N LYS A 61 7.40 -18.19 -11.57
CA LYS A 61 6.69 -19.48 -11.64
C LYS A 61 7.61 -20.62 -12.10
N ARG A 62 8.49 -20.37 -13.07
CA ARG A 62 9.47 -21.38 -13.52
C ARG A 62 10.42 -21.74 -12.40
N TYR A 63 10.99 -20.75 -11.73
CA TYR A 63 11.97 -20.96 -10.66
C TYR A 63 11.33 -21.63 -9.42
N ALA A 64 10.11 -21.25 -9.07
CA ALA A 64 9.36 -21.87 -7.98
C ALA A 64 9.10 -23.36 -8.21
N ARG A 65 8.80 -23.76 -9.46
CA ARG A 65 8.66 -25.19 -9.83
C ARG A 65 9.97 -25.96 -9.68
N GLU A 66 11.10 -25.36 -10.01
CA GLU A 66 12.42 -25.98 -9.84
C GLU A 66 12.76 -26.20 -8.37
N LEU A 67 12.36 -25.27 -7.50
CA LEU A 67 12.59 -25.34 -6.06
C LEU A 67 11.51 -26.13 -5.30
N GLY A 68 10.39 -26.48 -5.95
CA GLY A 68 9.25 -27.15 -5.31
C GLY A 68 8.54 -26.28 -4.28
N VAL A 69 8.51 -24.96 -4.47
CA VAL A 69 7.85 -23.99 -3.57
C VAL A 69 6.63 -23.37 -4.23
N GLU A 70 5.66 -22.97 -3.41
CA GLU A 70 4.49 -22.22 -3.87
C GLU A 70 4.77 -20.72 -3.86
N LEU A 71 4.28 -20.01 -4.86
CA LEU A 71 4.33 -18.56 -4.92
C LEU A 71 3.10 -17.94 -4.25
N GLU A 72 3.33 -16.86 -3.51
CA GLU A 72 2.26 -16.06 -2.93
C GLU A 72 1.90 -14.91 -3.87
N GLU A 73 0.71 -15.00 -4.48
CA GLU A 73 0.11 -13.87 -5.22
C GLU A 73 -0.18 -12.74 -4.24
N SER A 74 0.40 -11.57 -4.49
CA SER A 74 0.37 -10.44 -3.55
C SER A 74 0.35 -9.10 -4.26
N ALA A 75 -0.45 -8.19 -3.73
CA ALA A 75 -0.70 -6.91 -4.36
C ALA A 75 -0.34 -5.74 -3.44
N PRO A 76 0.15 -4.61 -4.00
CA PRO A 76 0.61 -3.50 -3.19
C PRO A 76 -0.55 -2.65 -2.69
N VAL A 77 -0.50 -2.32 -1.42
CA VAL A 77 -1.47 -1.42 -0.77
C VAL A 77 -0.74 -0.47 0.18
N GLN A 78 -1.31 0.73 0.37
CA GLN A 78 -0.75 1.73 1.28
C GLN A 78 -1.68 2.00 2.46
N VAL A 79 -1.16 1.81 3.67
CA VAL A 79 -1.84 2.10 4.93
C VAL A 79 -1.33 3.41 5.49
N ILE A 80 -2.21 4.39 5.71
CA ILE A 80 -1.81 5.67 6.32
C ILE A 80 -1.68 5.55 7.84
N GLY A 81 -0.47 5.83 8.33
CA GLY A 81 -0.18 6.00 9.75
C GLY A 81 -0.22 7.48 10.14
N SER A 82 -0.78 7.80 11.31
CA SER A 82 -0.82 9.17 11.82
C SER A 82 -0.56 9.24 13.32
N GLY A 83 0.32 10.15 13.75
CA GLY A 83 0.68 10.35 15.15
C GLY A 83 1.36 11.70 15.40
N PRO A 84 1.62 12.04 16.67
CA PRO A 84 2.38 13.25 17.04
C PRO A 84 3.81 13.26 16.48
N THR A 85 4.38 12.08 16.23
CA THR A 85 5.71 11.87 15.66
C THR A 85 5.67 10.86 14.51
N ILE A 86 6.70 10.85 13.65
CA ILE A 86 6.86 9.84 12.59
C ILE A 86 6.89 8.43 13.17
N ASN A 87 7.57 8.23 14.30
CA ASN A 87 7.68 6.93 14.95
C ASN A 87 6.30 6.42 15.40
N GLU A 88 5.52 7.26 16.09
CA GLU A 88 4.16 6.89 16.51
C GLU A 88 3.23 6.71 15.31
N ALA A 89 3.40 7.50 14.24
CA ALA A 89 2.63 7.34 13.01
C ALA A 89 2.91 5.97 12.36
N ALA A 90 4.18 5.57 12.25
CA ALA A 90 4.59 4.28 11.72
C ALA A 90 4.07 3.12 12.58
N GLU A 91 4.23 3.19 13.90
CA GLU A 91 3.71 2.16 14.82
C GLU A 91 2.20 1.98 14.70
N ARG A 92 1.45 3.08 14.63
CA ARG A 92 0.00 3.04 14.41
C ARG A 92 -0.35 2.51 13.03
N GLY A 93 0.42 2.86 11.99
CA GLY A 93 0.29 2.30 10.65
C GLY A 93 0.45 0.78 10.65
N PHE A 94 1.48 0.26 11.31
CA PHE A 94 1.72 -1.18 11.44
C PHE A 94 0.60 -1.89 12.20
N ALA A 95 0.15 -1.34 13.33
CA ALA A 95 -0.96 -1.89 14.10
C ALA A 95 -2.26 -1.94 13.28
N ARG A 96 -2.52 -0.89 12.50
CA ARG A 96 -3.69 -0.81 11.62
C ARG A 96 -3.62 -1.84 10.50
N ALA A 97 -2.46 -1.99 9.85
CA ALA A 97 -2.24 -3.00 8.82
C ALA A 97 -2.38 -4.42 9.39
N SER A 98 -1.80 -4.68 10.57
CA SER A 98 -1.90 -5.96 11.28
C SER A 98 -3.37 -6.34 11.52
N LYS A 99 -4.16 -5.41 12.06
CA LYS A 99 -5.59 -5.63 12.31
C LYS A 99 -6.40 -5.81 11.03
N LEU A 100 -6.13 -5.02 10.00
CA LEU A 100 -6.86 -5.07 8.73
C LEU A 100 -6.60 -6.37 7.98
N PHE A 101 -5.35 -6.80 7.90
CA PHE A 101 -4.93 -7.97 7.12
C PHE A 101 -4.89 -9.27 7.94
N GLY A 102 -5.13 -9.20 9.25
CA GLY A 102 -5.10 -10.39 10.12
C GLY A 102 -3.70 -10.99 10.28
N MET A 103 -2.66 -10.16 10.20
CA MET A 103 -1.24 -10.53 10.37
C MET A 103 -0.74 -10.11 11.74
N SER A 104 0.34 -10.70 12.24
CA SER A 104 1.05 -10.14 13.40
C SER A 104 1.72 -8.81 13.03
N VAL A 105 2.01 -7.96 14.03
CA VAL A 105 2.74 -6.71 13.80
C VAL A 105 4.16 -6.99 13.29
N GLU A 106 4.77 -8.07 13.75
CA GLU A 106 6.08 -8.55 13.32
C GLU A 106 6.07 -8.97 11.84
N GLU A 107 5.04 -9.67 11.39
CA GLU A 107 4.88 -10.01 9.98
C GLU A 107 4.73 -8.75 9.13
N VAL A 108 3.89 -7.79 9.56
CA VAL A 108 3.75 -6.50 8.88
C VAL A 108 5.09 -5.79 8.77
N ARG A 109 5.85 -5.67 9.87
CA ARG A 109 7.18 -5.02 9.86
C ARG A 109 8.14 -5.72 8.89
N ASN A 110 8.16 -7.04 8.87
CA ASN A 110 9.02 -7.81 7.96
C ASN A 110 8.64 -7.59 6.50
N ARG A 111 7.35 -7.66 6.16
CA ARG A 111 6.86 -7.41 4.80
C ARG A 111 7.15 -5.97 4.36
N VAL A 112 6.88 -4.98 5.21
CA VAL A 112 7.22 -3.57 4.93
C VAL A 112 8.72 -3.39 4.71
N THR A 113 9.57 -4.16 5.39
CA THR A 113 11.03 -4.08 5.22
C THR A 113 11.53 -4.72 3.92
N ILE A 114 10.94 -5.85 3.50
CA ILE A 114 11.47 -6.66 2.39
C ILE A 114 10.77 -6.34 1.06
N THR A 115 9.47 -6.07 1.08
CA THR A 115 8.62 -5.89 -0.10
C THR A 115 7.74 -4.64 0.02
N GLY A 116 8.18 -3.66 0.80
CA GLY A 116 7.43 -2.46 1.12
C GLY A 116 8.30 -1.25 1.39
N ALA A 117 7.71 -0.25 2.05
CA ALA A 117 8.43 0.90 2.59
C ALA A 117 7.58 1.65 3.61
N VAL A 118 8.25 2.52 4.39
CA VAL A 118 7.59 3.60 5.15
C VAL A 118 8.08 4.92 4.59
N GLU A 119 7.18 5.70 4.01
CA GLU A 119 7.47 7.01 3.41
C GLU A 119 6.80 8.12 4.22
N VAL A 120 7.44 9.29 4.28
CA VAL A 120 6.92 10.44 5.04
C VAL A 120 5.93 11.20 4.18
N GLY A 121 4.64 11.11 4.49
CA GLY A 121 3.64 11.93 3.80
C GLY A 121 3.73 13.40 4.22
N ARG A 122 3.69 13.67 5.53
CA ARG A 122 3.68 15.03 6.10
C ARG A 122 4.25 15.05 7.52
N LEU A 123 5.04 16.08 7.84
CA LEU A 123 5.53 16.32 9.19
C LEU A 123 4.45 16.99 10.08
N PRO A 124 4.41 16.70 11.38
CA PRO A 124 5.39 15.90 12.13
C PRO A 124 5.12 14.37 12.14
N GLY A 125 4.01 13.87 11.61
CA GLY A 125 3.67 12.45 11.79
C GLY A 125 2.53 11.92 10.94
N ILE A 126 2.63 12.06 9.62
CA ILE A 126 1.87 11.27 8.65
C ILE A 126 2.86 10.43 7.86
N VAL A 127 2.63 9.12 7.81
CA VAL A 127 3.44 8.18 7.03
C VAL A 127 2.56 7.29 6.15
N GLN A 128 3.12 6.89 5.03
CA GLN A 128 2.53 5.91 4.11
C GLN A 128 3.27 4.59 4.34
N VAL A 129 2.54 3.56 4.76
CA VAL A 129 3.08 2.21 4.95
C VAL A 129 2.69 1.38 3.74
N SER A 130 3.62 1.22 2.81
CA SER A 130 3.48 0.40 1.61
C SER A 130 3.83 -1.05 1.93
N ILE A 131 2.98 -1.99 1.54
CA ILE A 131 3.14 -3.42 1.82
C ILE A 131 2.51 -4.27 0.70
N GLN A 132 3.19 -5.36 0.33
CA GLN A 132 2.61 -6.42 -0.50
C GLN A 132 1.73 -7.35 0.35
N VAL A 133 0.43 -7.38 0.07
CA VAL A 133 -0.56 -8.16 0.81
C VAL A 133 -1.04 -9.34 -0.04
N PRO A 134 -1.09 -10.57 0.52
CA PRO A 134 -1.58 -11.74 -0.19
C PRO A 134 -2.98 -11.53 -0.76
N LEU A 135 -3.21 -11.89 -2.03
CA LEU A 135 -4.53 -11.72 -2.67
C LEU A 135 -5.63 -12.44 -1.90
N ARG A 136 -5.38 -13.65 -1.40
CA ARG A 136 -6.34 -14.40 -0.55
C ARG A 136 -6.85 -13.62 0.67
N ILE A 137 -6.08 -12.65 1.17
CA ILE A 137 -6.49 -11.77 2.28
C ILE A 137 -7.33 -10.62 1.71
N LEU A 138 -6.91 -10.03 0.59
CA LEU A 138 -7.67 -8.98 -0.09
C LEU A 138 -9.03 -9.47 -0.61
N GLU A 139 -9.14 -10.74 -1.05
CA GLU A 139 -10.39 -11.38 -1.44
C GLU A 139 -11.39 -11.41 -0.30
N LYS A 140 -10.94 -11.81 0.90
CA LYS A 140 -11.78 -11.82 2.12
C LYS A 140 -12.26 -10.43 2.51
N LEU A 141 -11.50 -9.39 2.13
CA LEU A 141 -11.84 -7.99 2.34
C LEU A 141 -12.68 -7.40 1.20
N GLY A 142 -12.93 -8.15 0.11
CA GLY A 142 -13.63 -7.66 -1.08
C GLY A 142 -12.84 -6.63 -1.89
N LEU A 143 -11.50 -6.67 -1.81
CA LEU A 143 -10.59 -5.72 -2.45
C LEU A 143 -9.78 -6.30 -3.60
N ALA A 144 -9.67 -7.62 -3.72
CA ALA A 144 -8.77 -8.27 -4.70
C ALA A 144 -9.01 -7.77 -6.14
N ASP A 145 -10.24 -7.84 -6.65
CA ASP A 145 -10.57 -7.39 -8.01
C ASP A 145 -10.22 -5.92 -8.26
N ILE A 146 -10.42 -5.06 -7.26
CA ILE A 146 -10.11 -3.64 -7.35
C ILE A 146 -8.60 -3.45 -7.52
N VAL A 147 -7.80 -4.12 -6.68
CA VAL A 147 -6.35 -3.98 -6.68
C VAL A 147 -5.72 -4.62 -7.91
N VAL A 148 -6.17 -5.83 -8.29
CA VAL A 148 -5.71 -6.53 -9.50
C VAL A 148 -5.95 -5.69 -10.74
N LYS A 149 -7.17 -5.13 -10.88
CA LYS A 149 -7.51 -4.28 -12.02
C LYS A 149 -6.73 -2.96 -12.01
N HIS A 150 -6.53 -2.35 -10.85
CA HIS A 150 -5.83 -1.08 -10.70
C HIS A 150 -4.37 -1.18 -11.15
N TYR A 151 -3.67 -2.26 -10.79
CA TYR A 151 -2.26 -2.46 -11.16
C TYR A 151 -2.02 -3.40 -12.36
N GLY A 152 -3.07 -3.96 -12.96
CA GLY A 152 -2.93 -4.88 -14.10
C GLY A 152 -2.15 -6.17 -13.76
N LEU A 153 -2.41 -6.75 -12.58
CA LEU A 153 -1.66 -7.92 -12.09
C LEU A 153 -1.88 -9.17 -12.98
N PRO A 154 -0.87 -10.05 -13.12
CA PRO A 154 -0.92 -11.18 -14.05
C PRO A 154 -1.61 -12.44 -13.51
N TYR A 155 -2.32 -12.35 -12.39
CA TYR A 155 -3.00 -13.44 -11.70
C TYR A 155 -4.36 -12.98 -11.17
#